data_AF-A0A1V9YG08-F1
#
_entry.id   AF-A0A1V9YG08-F1
#
_cell.length_a   1.000
_cell.length_b   1.000
_cell.length_c   1.000
_cell.angle_alpha   90.00
_cell.angle_beta   90.00
_cell.angle_gamma   90.00
#
_symmetry.space_group_name_H-M   'P 1'
#
loop_
_entity.id
_entity.type
_entity.pdbx_description
1 polymer ?
#
loop_
_entity_poly.entity_id
_entity_poly.type
_entity_poly.pdbx_seq_one_letter_code
_entity_poly.pdbx_strand_id
1 'polypeptide(L)'
;MSSLVTSLGLGLPLKLAADFSVIPSIYIMKRNQRHFEMFIGILHVVVSVCFNVAEISSDKTLFLPSNQWHNMLEVLWVAFLYLLSVHLLVIPSENVCIALRYTGFALAWIMKLKDGPQVHTHSLLLVAVAFSGVVLRRLVFRSPKMLPLARTEACIAVMLAAFCTCMYFYHPLFSLDPTYVRSLFYVCLGGFFFAGWKCVPSPELTAKKFDDCDIVFSNYS
;
A
#
# COMPACT_ATOMS: atom_id res chain seq x y z
N MET A 1 3.55 35.08 1.33
CA MET A 1 4.29 35.14 0.05
C MET A 1 5.53 34.24 0.01
N SER A 2 6.25 34.03 1.13
CA SER A 2 7.35 33.05 1.21
C SER A 2 6.90 31.60 1.02
N SER A 3 5.67 31.23 1.39
CA SER A 3 5.13 29.86 1.26
C SER A 3 4.87 29.39 -0.17
N LEU A 4 4.58 30.31 -1.10
CA LEU A 4 4.27 29.96 -2.49
C LEU A 4 5.55 29.63 -3.27
N VAL A 5 6.66 30.34 -2.98
CA VAL A 5 7.95 30.17 -3.64
C VAL A 5 8.70 28.93 -3.12
N THR A 6 8.59 28.60 -1.82
CA THR A 6 9.05 27.30 -1.29
C THR A 6 8.19 26.13 -1.79
N SER A 7 6.88 26.35 -1.98
CA SER A 7 5.98 25.38 -2.62
C SER A 7 6.31 25.10 -4.09
N LEU A 8 6.83 26.07 -4.84
CA LEU A 8 7.14 25.95 -6.28
C LEU A 8 8.55 25.39 -6.59
N GLY A 9 9.47 25.39 -5.63
CA GLY A 9 10.83 24.83 -5.78
C GLY A 9 10.85 23.30 -5.68
N LEU A 10 11.62 22.75 -4.71
CA LEU A 10 11.66 21.30 -4.43
C LEU A 10 10.32 20.71 -3.93
N GLY A 11 9.37 21.54 -3.51
CA GLY A 11 8.08 21.10 -2.94
C GLY A 11 7.16 20.47 -3.96
N LEU A 12 7.01 21.10 -5.13
CA LEU A 12 6.12 20.62 -6.18
C LEU A 12 6.59 19.27 -6.76
N PRO A 13 7.87 19.08 -7.16
CA PRO A 13 8.36 17.78 -7.62
C PRO A 13 8.20 16.68 -6.57
N LEU A 14 8.48 16.97 -5.29
CA LEU A 14 8.36 15.99 -4.22
C LEU A 14 6.89 15.62 -3.95
N LYS A 15 5.97 16.59 -4.04
CA LYS A 15 4.53 16.36 -3.93
C LYS A 15 4.01 15.49 -5.08
N LEU A 16 4.38 15.82 -6.32
CA LEU A 16 4.02 15.00 -7.48
C LEU A 16 4.62 13.60 -7.40
N ALA A 17 5.87 13.47 -6.93
CA ALA A 17 6.49 12.17 -6.70
C ALA A 17 5.72 11.37 -5.64
N ALA A 18 5.21 12.01 -4.58
CA ALA A 18 4.37 11.38 -3.58
C ALA A 18 3.05 10.88 -4.17
N ASP A 19 2.36 11.71 -4.96
CA ASP A 19 1.09 11.38 -5.61
C ASP A 19 1.22 10.21 -6.59
N PHE A 20 2.34 10.15 -7.32
CA PHE A 20 2.61 9.11 -8.31
C PHE A 20 3.42 7.93 -7.76
N SER A 21 3.75 7.93 -6.46
CA SER A 21 4.60 6.91 -5.82
C SER A 21 4.01 5.49 -5.88
N VAL A 22 2.71 5.35 -6.09
CA VAL A 22 2.01 4.07 -6.22
C VAL A 22 2.12 3.46 -7.63
N ILE A 23 2.42 4.26 -8.67
CA ILE A 23 2.47 3.80 -10.07
C ILE A 23 3.40 2.59 -10.28
N PRO A 24 4.62 2.53 -9.73
CA PRO A 24 5.48 1.37 -9.87
C PRO A 24 4.83 0.08 -9.34
N SER A 25 4.03 0.18 -8.28
CA SER A 25 3.27 -0.95 -7.74
C SER A 25 2.13 -1.38 -8.67
N ILE A 26 1.44 -0.42 -9.29
CA ILE A 26 0.39 -0.67 -10.29
C ILE A 26 0.96 -1.45 -11.48
N TYR A 27 2.18 -1.12 -11.92
CA TYR A 27 2.84 -1.85 -12.99
C TYR A 27 3.04 -3.34 -12.66
N ILE A 28 3.44 -3.66 -11.43
CA ILE A 28 3.56 -5.05 -10.96
C ILE A 28 2.20 -5.74 -10.94
N MET A 29 1.16 -5.05 -10.47
CA MET A 29 -0.21 -5.59 -10.42
C MET A 29 -0.75 -5.89 -11.81
N LYS A 30 -0.53 -4.99 -12.78
CA LYS A 30 -0.88 -5.19 -14.18
C LYS A 30 -0.17 -6.42 -14.75
N ARG A 31 1.15 -6.54 -14.53
CA ARG A 31 1.93 -7.71 -14.96
C ARG A 31 1.37 -9.00 -14.36
N ASN A 32 0.97 -8.97 -13.10
CA ASN A 32 0.47 -10.15 -12.38
C ASN A 32 -1.06 -10.35 -12.53
N GLN A 33 -1.74 -9.64 -13.44
CA GLN A 33 -3.20 -9.72 -13.68
C GLN A 33 -4.07 -9.54 -12.42
N ARG A 34 -3.65 -8.65 -11.52
CA ARG A 34 -4.33 -8.36 -10.25
C ARG A 34 -5.29 -7.19 -10.38
N HIS A 35 -6.43 -7.45 -11.03
CA HIS A 35 -7.37 -6.41 -11.43
C HIS A 35 -7.94 -5.58 -10.28
N PHE A 36 -8.26 -6.21 -9.15
CA PHE A 36 -8.85 -5.51 -7.99
C PHE A 36 -7.85 -4.55 -7.32
N GLU A 37 -6.62 -5.01 -7.12
CA GLU A 37 -5.54 -4.22 -6.55
C GLU A 37 -5.16 -3.09 -7.51
N MET A 38 -5.13 -3.36 -8.82
CA MET A 38 -4.91 -2.35 -9.85
C MET A 38 -6.00 -1.28 -9.84
N PHE A 39 -7.28 -1.67 -9.68
CA PHE A 39 -8.39 -0.72 -9.53
C PHE A 39 -8.17 0.22 -8.35
N ILE A 40 -7.79 -0.31 -7.19
CA ILE A 40 -7.52 0.50 -5.99
C ILE A 40 -6.32 1.43 -6.21
N GLY A 41 -5.26 0.95 -6.88
CA GLY A 41 -4.10 1.77 -7.22
C GLY A 41 -4.43 2.90 -8.20
N ILE A 42 -5.23 2.64 -9.23
CA ILE A 42 -5.69 3.68 -10.16
C ILE A 42 -6.58 4.70 -9.44
N LEU A 43 -7.50 4.23 -8.60
CA LEU A 43 -8.36 5.09 -7.78
C LEU A 43 -7.51 6.00 -6.87
N HIS A 44 -6.41 5.49 -6.31
CA HIS A 44 -5.47 6.28 -5.51
C HIS A 44 -4.87 7.45 -6.30
N VAL A 45 -4.42 7.21 -7.54
CA VAL A 45 -3.90 8.27 -8.42
C VAL A 45 -4.98 9.29 -8.77
N VAL A 46 -6.19 8.83 -9.12
CA VAL A 46 -7.32 9.73 -9.44
C VAL A 46 -7.68 10.61 -8.26
N VAL A 47 -7.84 10.02 -7.07
CA VAL A 47 -8.13 10.75 -5.83
C VAL A 47 -6.99 11.71 -5.48
N SER A 48 -5.73 11.37 -5.77
CA SER A 48 -4.58 12.24 -5.52
C SER A 48 -4.62 13.48 -6.41
N VAL A 49 -4.99 13.32 -7.68
CA VAL A 49 -5.21 14.45 -8.60
C VAL A 49 -6.38 15.31 -8.12
N CYS A 50 -7.51 14.71 -7.74
CA CYS A 50 -8.67 15.44 -7.21
C CYS A 50 -8.34 16.22 -5.94
N PHE A 51 -7.58 15.62 -5.01
CA PHE A 51 -7.09 16.27 -3.80
C PHE A 51 -6.26 17.51 -4.13
N ASN A 52 -5.27 17.39 -5.04
CA ASN A 52 -4.45 18.52 -5.44
C ASN A 52 -5.24 19.64 -6.11
N VAL A 53 -6.15 19.29 -7.02
CA VAL A 53 -7.02 20.28 -7.67
C VAL A 53 -7.90 20.98 -6.65
N ALA A 54 -8.42 20.25 -5.65
CA ALA A 54 -9.22 20.82 -4.57
C ALA A 54 -8.39 21.75 -3.65
N GLU A 55 -7.12 21.43 -3.37
CA GLU A 55 -6.23 22.34 -2.63
C GLU A 55 -5.94 23.63 -3.39
N ILE A 56 -5.71 23.55 -4.70
CA ILE A 56 -5.41 24.73 -5.53
C ILE A 56 -6.65 25.62 -5.68
N SER A 57 -7.83 25.00 -5.83
CA SER A 57 -9.05 25.72 -6.18
C SER A 57 -9.66 26.54 -5.06
N SER A 58 -9.12 26.48 -3.83
CA SER A 58 -9.37 27.25 -2.57
C SER A 58 -10.79 27.79 -2.31
N ASP A 59 -11.39 28.50 -3.26
CA ASP A 59 -12.74 29.07 -3.24
C ASP A 59 -13.82 28.19 -3.90
N LYS A 60 -13.45 27.15 -4.67
CA LYS A 60 -14.39 26.25 -5.37
C LYS A 60 -14.22 24.81 -4.92
N THR A 61 -15.27 24.23 -4.34
CA THR A 61 -15.31 22.81 -3.97
C THR A 61 -15.40 21.94 -5.23
N LEU A 62 -14.36 21.16 -5.51
CA LEU A 62 -14.36 20.14 -6.55
C LEU A 62 -15.15 18.92 -6.07
N PHE A 63 -16.49 18.98 -6.12
CA PHE A 63 -17.44 17.97 -5.62
C PHE A 63 -17.36 17.69 -4.10
N LEU A 64 -16.16 17.42 -3.57
CA LEU A 64 -15.83 17.33 -2.15
C LEU A 64 -14.80 18.41 -1.76
N PRO A 65 -14.79 18.86 -0.49
CA PRO A 65 -13.70 19.68 0.05
C PRO A 65 -12.38 18.90 0.13
N SER A 66 -11.25 19.64 0.13
CA SER A 66 -9.89 19.06 0.11
C SER A 66 -9.64 18.06 1.24
N ASN A 67 -10.15 18.32 2.45
CA ASN A 67 -10.02 17.40 3.58
C ASN A 67 -10.70 16.04 3.34
N GLN A 68 -11.82 16.00 2.63
CA GLN A 68 -12.50 14.75 2.30
C GLN A 68 -11.75 13.96 1.25
N TRP A 69 -11.22 14.62 0.21
CA TRP A 69 -10.33 13.99 -0.75
C TRP A 69 -9.08 13.41 -0.08
N HIS A 70 -8.49 14.15 0.87
CA HIS A 70 -7.36 13.66 1.66
C HIS A 70 -7.72 12.42 2.48
N ASN A 71 -8.87 12.41 3.16
CA ASN A 71 -9.32 11.24 3.92
C ASN A 71 -9.51 10.01 3.02
N MET A 72 -10.03 10.19 1.79
CA MET A 72 -10.14 9.09 0.83
C MET A 72 -8.76 8.51 0.47
N LEU A 73 -7.73 9.35 0.29
CA LEU A 73 -6.36 8.87 0.05
C LEU A 73 -5.84 8.01 1.20
N GLU A 74 -6.10 8.43 2.43
CA GLU A 74 -5.69 7.68 3.61
C GLU A 74 -6.38 6.31 3.69
N VAL A 75 -7.67 6.23 3.35
CA VAL A 75 -8.38 4.95 3.21
C VAL A 75 -7.69 4.06 2.19
N LEU A 76 -7.37 4.60 1.01
CA LEU A 76 -6.77 3.83 -0.07
C LEU A 76 -5.37 3.33 0.29
N TRP A 77 -4.58 4.11 1.00
CA TRP A 77 -3.30 3.66 1.55
C TRP A 77 -3.45 2.48 2.52
N VAL A 78 -4.40 2.57 3.45
CA VAL A 78 -4.70 1.50 4.42
C VAL A 78 -5.20 0.24 3.70
N ALA A 79 -6.09 0.39 2.73
CA ALA A 79 -6.56 -0.72 1.91
C ALA A 79 -5.40 -1.40 1.18
N PHE A 80 -4.48 -0.62 0.58
CA PHE A 80 -3.32 -1.16 -0.12
C PHE A 80 -2.37 -1.94 0.81
N LEU A 81 -2.13 -1.45 2.04
CA LEU A 81 -1.36 -2.14 3.08
C LEU A 81 -2.00 -3.49 3.44
N TYR A 82 -3.32 -3.49 3.63
CA TYR A 82 -4.06 -4.70 3.96
C TYR A 82 -4.01 -5.71 2.80
N LEU A 83 -4.24 -5.28 1.56
CA LEU A 83 -4.22 -6.16 0.39
C LEU A 83 -2.83 -6.80 0.19
N LEU A 84 -1.77 -6.02 0.35
CA LEU A 84 -0.41 -6.56 0.33
C LEU A 84 -0.27 -7.68 1.37
N SER A 85 -0.79 -7.48 2.59
CA SER A 85 -0.78 -8.50 3.65
C SER A 85 -1.53 -9.77 3.25
N VAL A 86 -2.74 -9.66 2.68
CA VAL A 86 -3.53 -10.82 2.19
C VAL A 86 -2.72 -11.64 1.19
N HIS A 87 -2.06 -10.97 0.26
CA HIS A 87 -1.24 -11.63 -0.75
C HIS A 87 0.03 -12.26 -0.19
N LEU A 88 0.63 -11.63 0.83
CA LEU A 88 1.79 -12.18 1.53
C LEU A 88 1.44 -13.38 2.41
N LEU A 89 0.16 -13.61 2.74
CA LEU A 89 -0.27 -14.84 3.41
C LEU A 89 -0.13 -16.06 2.50
N VAL A 90 -0.25 -15.94 1.17
CA VAL A 90 -0.20 -17.10 0.25
C VAL A 90 -1.25 -18.15 0.66
N ILE A 91 -2.51 -17.73 0.75
CA ILE A 91 -3.64 -18.61 1.04
C ILE A 91 -3.96 -19.43 -0.22
N PRO A 92 -4.10 -20.76 -0.13
CA PRO A 92 -4.33 -21.60 -1.30
C PRO A 92 -5.74 -21.47 -1.89
N SER A 93 -6.73 -21.09 -1.08
CA SER A 93 -8.11 -20.92 -1.54
C SER A 93 -8.32 -19.53 -2.13
N GLU A 94 -8.57 -19.46 -3.43
CA GLU A 94 -8.87 -18.21 -4.13
C GLU A 94 -10.15 -17.55 -3.60
N ASN A 95 -11.19 -18.33 -3.25
CA ASN A 95 -12.42 -17.80 -2.67
C ASN A 95 -12.17 -17.07 -1.34
N VAL A 96 -11.29 -17.61 -0.49
CA VAL A 96 -10.90 -16.95 0.76
C VAL A 96 -10.09 -15.69 0.47
N CYS A 97 -9.17 -15.72 -0.51
CA CYS A 97 -8.45 -14.53 -0.96
C CYS A 97 -9.39 -13.44 -1.48
N ILE A 98 -10.38 -13.80 -2.30
CA ILE A 98 -11.42 -12.88 -2.80
C ILE A 98 -12.15 -12.25 -1.61
N ALA A 99 -12.71 -13.07 -0.71
CA ALA A 99 -13.44 -12.59 0.46
C ALA A 99 -12.57 -11.62 1.30
N LEU A 100 -11.34 -12.02 1.64
CA LEU A 100 -10.44 -11.18 2.44
C LEU A 100 -10.09 -9.86 1.76
N ARG A 101 -9.94 -9.82 0.44
CA ARG A 101 -9.66 -8.58 -0.30
C ARG A 101 -10.81 -7.58 -0.20
N TYR A 102 -12.05 -8.04 -0.42
CA TYR A 102 -13.24 -7.20 -0.31
C TYR A 102 -13.52 -6.80 1.14
N THR A 103 -13.37 -7.74 2.10
CA THR A 103 -13.48 -7.44 3.54
C THR A 103 -12.43 -6.42 3.95
N GLY A 104 -11.18 -6.57 3.51
CA GLY A 104 -10.10 -5.63 3.78
C GLY A 104 -10.38 -4.22 3.28
N PHE A 105 -10.86 -4.12 2.04
CA PHE A 105 -11.25 -2.84 1.46
C PHE A 105 -12.41 -2.18 2.24
N ALA A 106 -13.45 -2.93 2.58
CA ALA A 106 -14.57 -2.43 3.38
C ALA A 106 -14.13 -2.01 4.79
N LEU A 107 -13.27 -2.81 5.45
CA LEU A 107 -12.74 -2.49 6.78
C LEU A 107 -11.86 -1.25 6.76
N ALA A 108 -11.06 -1.02 5.72
CA ALA A 108 -10.27 0.20 5.60
C ALA A 108 -11.15 1.46 5.64
N TRP A 109 -12.29 1.44 4.93
CA TRP A 109 -13.28 2.52 4.99
C TRP A 109 -13.90 2.66 6.38
N ILE A 110 -14.37 1.56 6.98
CA ILE A 110 -15.02 1.58 8.30
C ILE A 110 -14.07 2.10 9.38
N MET A 111 -12.84 1.59 9.41
CA MET A 111 -11.84 1.97 10.42
C MET A 111 -11.41 3.42 10.26
N LYS A 112 -11.22 3.89 9.02
CA LYS A 112 -10.86 5.29 8.81
C LYS A 112 -12.01 6.26 9.13
N LEU A 113 -13.24 5.85 8.84
CA LEU A 113 -14.43 6.61 9.24
C LEU A 113 -14.54 6.67 10.78
N LYS A 114 -14.16 5.59 11.48
CA LYS A 114 -14.11 5.57 12.95
C LYS A 114 -13.00 6.45 13.53
N ASP A 115 -11.82 6.47 12.90
CA ASP A 115 -10.71 7.32 13.34
C ASP A 115 -11.04 8.80 13.17
N GLY A 116 -11.70 9.18 12.08
CA GLY A 116 -11.94 10.57 11.75
C GLY A 116 -10.70 11.25 11.13
N PRO A 117 -10.73 12.58 10.96
CA PRO A 117 -9.65 13.33 10.32
C PRO A 117 -8.37 13.28 11.16
N GLN A 118 -7.20 13.03 10.55
CA GLN A 118 -5.86 13.07 11.18
C GLN A 118 -5.59 12.03 12.29
N VAL A 119 -6.56 11.22 12.67
CA VAL A 119 -6.37 10.09 13.60
C VAL A 119 -6.22 8.80 12.79
N HIS A 120 -5.45 7.85 13.31
CA HIS A 120 -5.09 6.61 12.62
C HIS A 120 -5.09 5.36 13.51
N THR A 121 -5.65 5.44 14.71
CA THR A 121 -5.55 4.38 15.73
C THR A 121 -6.13 3.04 15.24
N HIS A 122 -7.35 3.05 14.72
CA HIS A 122 -8.06 1.84 14.28
C HIS A 122 -7.55 1.37 12.91
N SER A 123 -7.25 2.29 12.01
CA SER A 123 -6.63 1.97 10.71
C SER A 123 -5.26 1.31 10.87
N LEU A 124 -4.42 1.80 11.78
CA LEU A 124 -3.12 1.18 12.08
C LEU A 124 -3.28 -0.18 12.77
N LEU A 125 -4.25 -0.32 13.68
CA LEU A 125 -4.55 -1.60 14.31
C LEU A 125 -4.95 -2.67 13.28
N LEU A 126 -5.80 -2.32 12.30
CA LEU A 126 -6.18 -3.22 11.21
C LEU A 126 -4.96 -3.74 10.44
N VAL A 127 -4.06 -2.83 10.06
CA VAL A 127 -2.82 -3.17 9.35
C VAL A 127 -1.89 -4.01 10.24
N ALA A 128 -1.75 -3.65 11.52
CA ALA A 128 -0.92 -4.40 12.46
C ALA A 128 -1.40 -5.84 12.65
N VAL A 129 -2.72 -6.05 12.77
CA VAL A 129 -3.32 -7.39 12.86
C VAL A 129 -3.07 -8.18 11.58
N ALA A 130 -3.25 -7.56 10.40
CA ALA A 130 -3.00 -8.21 9.12
C ALA A 130 -1.53 -8.64 8.96
N PHE A 131 -0.57 -7.75 9.26
CA PHE A 131 0.86 -8.09 9.22
C PHE A 131 1.26 -9.12 10.27
N SER A 132 0.67 -9.06 11.47
CA SER A 132 0.89 -10.08 12.50
C SER A 132 0.44 -11.45 12.01
N GLY A 133 -0.68 -11.52 11.28
CA GLY A 133 -1.12 -12.73 10.59
C GLY A 133 -0.11 -13.25 9.56
N VAL A 134 0.51 -12.35 8.78
CA VAL A 134 1.58 -12.71 7.83
C VAL A 134 2.78 -13.30 8.56
N VAL A 135 3.24 -12.65 9.63
CA VAL A 135 4.38 -13.11 10.44
C VAL A 135 4.06 -14.47 11.06
N LEU A 136 2.90 -14.61 11.71
CA LEU A 136 2.46 -15.84 12.35
C LEU A 136 2.40 -17.00 11.34
N ARG A 137 1.78 -16.78 10.17
CA ARG A 137 1.69 -17.80 9.13
C ARG A 137 3.06 -18.22 8.62
N ARG A 138 3.97 -17.27 8.43
CA ARG A 138 5.31 -17.55 7.87
C ARG A 138 6.27 -18.17 8.87
N LEU A 139 6.13 -17.89 10.16
CA LEU A 139 6.98 -18.46 11.21
C LEU A 139 6.44 -19.78 11.77
N VAL A 140 5.13 -19.88 12.00
CA VAL A 140 4.50 -21.01 12.71
C VAL A 140 3.85 -22.02 11.75
N PHE A 141 3.07 -21.55 10.78
CA PHE A 141 2.29 -22.41 9.87
C PHE A 141 2.95 -22.56 8.51
N ARG A 142 4.24 -22.89 8.51
CA ARG A 142 5.04 -22.94 7.29
C ARG A 142 4.59 -24.10 6.39
N SER A 143 3.80 -23.79 5.37
CA SER A 143 3.41 -24.77 4.36
C SER A 143 4.57 -25.06 3.41
N PRO A 144 4.82 -26.33 3.04
CA PRO A 144 5.84 -26.69 2.05
C PRO A 144 5.57 -26.07 0.66
N LYS A 145 4.31 -25.69 0.38
CA LYS A 145 3.89 -25.03 -0.87
C LYS A 145 4.14 -23.51 -0.86
N MET A 146 4.65 -22.94 0.23
CA MET A 146 4.82 -21.50 0.34
C MET A 146 6.11 -21.03 -0.35
N LEU A 147 5.99 -20.16 -1.36
CA LEU A 147 7.13 -19.60 -2.06
C LEU A 147 7.97 -18.69 -1.13
N PRO A 148 9.31 -18.78 -1.21
CA PRO A 148 10.19 -17.95 -0.41
C PRO A 148 10.04 -16.47 -0.80
N LEU A 149 10.14 -15.58 0.19
CA LEU A 149 10.20 -14.14 -0.06
C LEU A 149 11.52 -13.78 -0.74
N ALA A 150 11.47 -12.87 -1.71
CA ALA A 150 12.67 -12.24 -2.25
C ALA A 150 13.35 -11.42 -1.13
N ARG A 151 14.42 -11.97 -0.54
CA ARG A 151 15.04 -11.41 0.69
C ARG A 151 15.50 -9.96 0.53
N THR A 152 16.04 -9.61 -0.64
CA THR A 152 16.51 -8.25 -0.95
C THR A 152 15.36 -7.25 -0.95
N GLU A 153 14.30 -7.55 -1.69
CA GLU A 153 13.10 -6.69 -1.78
C GLU A 153 12.37 -6.63 -0.45
N ALA A 154 12.30 -7.74 0.30
CA ALA A 154 11.73 -7.75 1.64
C ALA A 154 12.53 -6.88 2.62
N CYS A 155 13.87 -6.91 2.54
CA CYS A 155 14.73 -6.04 3.34
C CYS A 155 14.51 -4.57 2.99
N ILE A 156 14.47 -4.22 1.70
CA ILE A 156 14.18 -2.86 1.23
C ILE A 156 12.81 -2.39 1.76
N ALA A 157 11.78 -3.24 1.66
CA ALA A 157 10.46 -2.92 2.18
C ALA A 157 10.51 -2.68 3.70
N VAL A 158 11.14 -3.56 4.49
CA VAL A 158 11.26 -3.38 5.95
C VAL A 158 12.00 -2.10 6.30
N MET A 159 13.09 -1.76 5.59
CA MET A 159 13.84 -0.52 5.82
C MET A 159 13.00 0.72 5.50
N LEU A 160 12.25 0.71 4.41
CA LEU A 160 11.34 1.80 4.05
C LEU A 160 10.17 1.93 5.04
N ALA A 161 9.60 0.81 5.49
CA ALA A 161 8.57 0.81 6.52
C ALA A 161 9.09 1.39 7.84
N ALA A 162 10.28 0.96 8.28
CA ALA A 162 10.93 1.49 9.48
C ALA A 162 11.17 3.00 9.35
N PHE A 163 11.64 3.46 8.19
CA PHE A 163 11.80 4.89 7.92
C PHE A 163 10.46 5.64 8.01
N CYS A 164 9.40 5.14 7.38
CA CYS A 164 8.06 5.74 7.46
C CYS A 164 7.54 5.79 8.89
N THR A 165 7.71 4.73 9.68
CA THR A 165 7.33 4.68 11.09
C THR A 165 8.10 5.71 11.91
N CYS A 166 9.42 5.81 11.72
CA CYS A 166 10.25 6.82 12.38
C CYS A 166 9.79 8.23 12.01
N MET A 167 9.55 8.51 10.72
CA MET A 167 9.02 9.81 10.29
C MET A 167 7.68 10.12 10.95
N TYR A 168 6.74 9.17 11.00
CA TYR A 168 5.44 9.38 11.61
C TYR A 168 5.53 9.82 13.09
N PHE A 169 6.31 9.10 13.90
CA PHE A 169 6.43 9.38 15.34
C PHE A 169 7.34 10.55 15.68
N TYR A 170 8.43 10.73 14.93
CA TYR A 170 9.46 11.73 15.25
C TYR A 170 9.35 13.00 14.41
N HIS A 171 8.37 13.15 13.51
CA HIS A 171 8.19 14.37 12.72
C HIS A 171 8.19 15.68 13.53
N PRO A 172 7.60 15.76 14.75
CA PRO A 172 7.57 17.01 15.50
C PRO A 172 8.95 17.47 15.99
N LEU A 173 9.94 16.58 15.99
CA LEU A 173 11.32 16.88 16.38
C LEU A 173 12.13 17.53 15.24
N PHE A 174 11.66 17.45 14.00
CA PHE A 174 12.35 18.05 12.86
C PHE A 174 11.80 19.44 12.58
N SER A 175 12.68 20.44 12.44
CA SER A 175 12.34 21.81 12.05
C SER A 175 12.12 21.95 10.53
N LEU A 176 11.53 20.93 9.89
CA LEU A 176 11.23 20.90 8.45
C LEU A 176 9.78 21.31 8.20
N ASP A 177 9.49 21.86 7.02
CA ASP A 177 8.11 22.12 6.61
C ASP A 177 7.31 20.79 6.64
N PRO A 178 6.16 20.74 7.32
CA PRO A 178 5.31 19.56 7.39
C PRO A 178 4.96 18.98 6.02
N THR A 179 4.89 19.84 5.00
CA THR A 179 4.61 19.45 3.61
C THR A 179 5.71 18.55 3.05
N TYR A 180 6.99 18.91 3.27
CA TYR A 180 8.11 18.10 2.80
C TYR A 180 8.18 16.76 3.52
N VAL A 181 7.97 16.75 4.84
CA VAL A 181 7.98 15.53 5.65
C VAL A 181 6.87 14.57 5.19
N ARG A 182 5.67 15.10 4.95
CA ARG A 182 4.53 14.32 4.45
C ARG A 182 4.78 13.77 3.05
N SER A 183 5.29 14.58 2.12
CA SER A 183 5.58 14.12 0.76
C SER A 183 6.70 13.07 0.75
N LEU A 184 7.76 13.25 1.55
CA LEU A 184 8.82 12.26 1.71
C LEU A 184 8.29 10.94 2.28
N PHE A 185 7.44 11.01 3.31
CA PHE A 185 6.76 9.85 3.87
C PHE A 185 6.00 9.06 2.79
N TYR A 186 5.20 9.73 1.97
CA TYR A 186 4.42 9.05 0.92
C TYR A 186 5.28 8.50 -0.22
N VAL A 187 6.38 9.18 -0.60
CA VAL A 187 7.36 8.63 -1.56
C VAL A 187 7.96 7.33 -1.02
N CYS A 188 8.43 7.34 0.23
CA CYS A 188 8.97 6.14 0.88
C CYS A 188 7.92 5.05 1.05
N LEU A 189 6.67 5.43 1.34
CA LEU A 189 5.55 4.49 1.44
C LEU A 189 5.24 3.84 0.07
N GLY A 190 5.23 4.60 -1.02
CA GLY A 190 5.09 4.04 -2.37
C GLY A 190 6.25 3.12 -2.75
N GLY A 191 7.48 3.47 -2.36
CA GLY A 191 8.65 2.60 -2.48
C GLY A 191 8.51 1.30 -1.69
N PHE A 192 8.00 1.37 -0.46
CA PHE A 192 7.67 0.22 0.37
C PHE A 192 6.69 -0.71 -0.35
N PHE A 193 5.63 -0.15 -0.94
CA PHE A 193 4.68 -0.96 -1.70
C PHE A 193 5.32 -1.60 -2.91
N PHE A 194 6.16 -0.87 -3.65
CA PHE A 194 6.82 -1.41 -4.82
C PHE A 194 7.70 -2.63 -4.47
N ALA A 195 8.54 -2.50 -3.44
CA ALA A 195 9.37 -3.59 -2.94
C ALA A 195 8.51 -4.74 -2.34
N GLY A 196 7.45 -4.39 -1.60
CA GLY A 196 6.51 -5.35 -1.02
C GLY A 196 5.79 -6.19 -2.07
N TRP A 197 5.29 -5.57 -3.14
CA TRP A 197 4.60 -6.27 -4.23
C TRP A 197 5.53 -7.15 -5.05
N LYS A 198 6.82 -6.81 -5.18
CA LYS A 198 7.82 -7.72 -5.75
C LYS A 198 8.05 -8.98 -4.92
N CYS A 199 7.79 -8.92 -3.61
CA CYS A 199 7.87 -10.09 -2.74
C CYS A 199 6.70 -11.07 -2.94
N VAL A 200 5.63 -10.62 -3.61
CA VAL A 200 4.50 -11.49 -3.89
C VAL A 200 4.76 -12.31 -5.16
N PRO A 201 4.64 -13.64 -5.10
CA PRO A 201 4.86 -14.49 -6.27
C PRO A 201 3.86 -14.19 -7.41
N SER A 202 4.36 -14.25 -8.64
CA SER A 202 3.52 -14.17 -9.85
C SER A 202 2.59 -15.40 -9.92
N PRO A 203 1.33 -15.24 -10.39
CA PRO A 203 0.44 -16.35 -10.66
C PRO A 203 1.06 -17.38 -11.62
N GLU A 204 1.82 -16.93 -12.62
CA GLU A 204 2.46 -17.80 -13.63
C GLU A 204 3.55 -18.69 -13.02
N LEU A 205 4.37 -18.14 -12.12
CA LEU A 205 5.38 -18.90 -11.38
C LEU A 205 4.75 -19.89 -10.40
N THR A 206 3.55 -19.56 -9.91
CA THR A 206 2.77 -20.45 -9.05
C THR A 206 2.22 -21.61 -9.90
N ALA A 207 1.54 -21.31 -11.01
CA ALA A 207 1.00 -22.30 -11.94
C ALA A 207 2.07 -23.23 -12.52
N LYS A 208 3.22 -22.69 -12.99
CA LYS A 208 4.31 -23.49 -13.56
C LYS A 208 4.96 -24.43 -12.54
N LYS A 209 5.13 -23.97 -11.29
CA LYS A 209 5.67 -24.82 -10.22
C LYS A 209 4.66 -25.88 -9.75
N PHE A 210 3.36 -25.60 -9.84
CA PHE A 210 2.33 -26.63 -9.64
C PHE A 210 2.39 -27.70 -10.73
N ASP A 211 2.53 -27.31 -11.99
CA ASP A 211 2.74 -28.25 -13.11
C ASP A 211 3.96 -29.15 -12.89
N ASP A 212 5.11 -28.55 -12.51
CA ASP A 212 6.34 -29.30 -12.24
C ASP A 212 6.23 -30.24 -11.02
N CYS A 213 5.38 -29.91 -10.04
CA CYS A 213 5.12 -30.78 -8.88
C CYS A 213 4.13 -31.89 -9.20
N ASP A 214 3.11 -31.64 -10.02
CA ASP A 214 2.10 -32.62 -10.40
C ASP A 214 2.70 -33.72 -11.31
N ILE A 215 3.71 -33.41 -12.12
CA ILE A 215 4.50 -34.39 -12.89
C ILE A 215 5.26 -35.37 -11.97
N VAL A 216 5.65 -34.94 -10.76
CA VAL A 216 6.34 -35.83 -9.81
C VAL A 216 5.34 -36.75 -9.09
N PHE A 217 4.09 -36.31 -8.89
CA PHE A 217 3.05 -37.14 -8.28
C PHE A 217 2.40 -38.15 -9.24
N SER A 218 2.43 -37.91 -10.56
CA SER A 218 1.88 -38.87 -11.54
C SER A 218 2.80 -40.05 -11.86
N ASN A 219 4.07 -40.02 -11.41
CA ASN A 219 5.01 -41.13 -11.60
C ASN A 219 4.97 -42.17 -10.45
N TYR A 220 3.99 -42.06 -9.56
CA TYR A 220 3.77 -42.99 -8.44
C TYR A 220 2.31 -43.52 -8.35
N SER A 221 1.59 -43.54 -9.47
CA SER A 221 0.29 -44.24 -9.59
C SER A 221 0.41 -45.45 -10.50
#